data_AF-A0A6C7E9U5-F1
#
_entry.id   AF-A0A6C7E9U5-F1
#
_cell.length_a   1.000
_cell.length_b   1.000
_cell.length_c   1.000
_cell.angle_alpha   90.00
_cell.angle_beta   90.00
_cell.angle_gamma   90.00
#
_symmetry.space_group_name_H-M   'P 1'
#
loop_
_entity.id
_entity.type
_entity.pdbx_description
1 polymer ?
#
loop_
_entity_poly.entity_id
_entity_poly.type
_entity_poly.pdbx_seq_one_letter_code
_entity_poly.pdbx_strand_id
1 'polypeptide(L)'
;MSDLPEVPQFGALLRGHISSVPDEARPVFLSGLERSAAERYRQWAEQLPEYADELLGCARREDEIAELVADLFPVSAELQQQVDEAMPAAVALYYEVFAPHPPLHQLYLQSEAELQGAMAWVGMAEAVTDDATRSTLERCTALERESSVVVKQLLDGVLT
;
A
#
# COMPACT_ATOMS: atom_id res chain seq x y z
N MET A 1 17.78 -21.42 5.11
CA MET A 1 17.68 -19.98 5.37
C MET A 1 17.00 -19.42 4.14
N SER A 2 15.80 -18.87 4.28
CA SER A 2 15.02 -18.43 3.12
C SER A 2 15.80 -17.33 2.39
N ASP A 3 15.99 -17.44 1.07
CA ASP A 3 16.67 -16.45 0.20
C ASP A 3 15.83 -15.17 0.00
N LEU A 4 15.07 -14.77 1.02
CA LEU A 4 14.18 -13.61 0.97
C LEU A 4 15.00 -12.32 0.89
N PRO A 5 14.54 -11.34 0.11
CA PRO A 5 15.21 -10.06 -0.02
C PRO A 5 15.20 -9.26 1.29
N GLU A 6 16.16 -8.36 1.43
CA GLU A 6 16.17 -7.38 2.50
C GLU A 6 14.98 -6.41 2.35
N VAL A 7 14.26 -6.18 3.44
CA VAL A 7 13.08 -5.30 3.46
C VAL A 7 13.52 -3.85 3.67
N PRO A 8 13.29 -2.94 2.72
CA PRO A 8 13.61 -1.53 2.92
C PRO A 8 12.61 -0.87 3.87
N GLN A 9 13.00 0.30 4.39
CA GLN A 9 12.09 1.19 5.11
C GLN A 9 11.28 2.01 4.10
N PHE A 10 10.17 1.47 3.60
CA PHE A 10 9.32 2.08 2.56
C PHE A 10 8.85 3.48 2.93
N GLY A 11 8.45 3.69 4.19
CA GLY A 11 8.06 5.03 4.67
C GLY A 11 9.21 6.04 4.62
N ALA A 12 10.47 5.61 4.82
CA ALA A 12 11.64 6.47 4.67
C ALA A 12 11.99 6.71 3.20
N LEU A 13 11.86 5.69 2.36
CA LEU A 13 12.08 5.74 0.91
C LEU A 13 11.13 6.76 0.25
N LEU A 14 9.84 6.68 0.56
CA LEU A 14 8.79 7.52 -0.05
C LEU A 14 8.64 8.89 0.61
N ARG A 15 9.31 9.14 1.74
CA ARG A 15 9.17 10.38 2.53
C ARG A 15 9.33 11.64 1.69
N GLY A 16 10.31 11.67 0.78
CA GLY A 16 10.57 12.82 -0.09
C GLY A 16 9.37 13.17 -0.97
N HIS A 17 8.68 12.16 -1.51
CA HIS A 17 7.47 12.35 -2.32
C HIS A 17 6.25 12.67 -1.45
N ILE A 18 6.05 11.97 -0.33
CA ILE A 18 4.94 12.25 0.59
C ILE A 18 5.01 13.70 1.14
N SER A 19 6.22 14.20 1.38
CA SER A 19 6.45 15.58 1.84
C SER A 19 6.49 16.61 0.71
N SER A 20 6.35 16.20 -0.56
CA SER A 20 6.32 17.12 -1.70
C SER A 20 4.94 17.75 -1.94
N VAL A 21 3.88 17.14 -1.40
CA VAL A 21 2.52 17.68 -1.41
C VAL A 21 2.18 18.37 -0.08
N PRO A 22 1.24 19.34 -0.07
CA PRO A 22 0.75 19.96 1.16
C PRO A 22 0.21 18.92 2.15
N ASP A 23 0.32 19.21 3.45
CA ASP A 23 -0.12 18.31 4.54
C ASP A 23 -1.59 17.86 4.38
N GLU A 24 -2.47 18.77 3.94
CA GLU A 24 -3.88 18.51 3.66
C GLU A 24 -4.09 17.48 2.53
N ALA A 25 -3.16 17.39 1.58
CA ALA A 25 -3.22 16.48 0.44
C ALA A 25 -2.54 15.12 0.70
N ARG A 26 -1.80 14.97 1.81
CA ARG A 26 -1.09 13.73 2.12
C ARG A 26 -1.98 12.49 2.20
N PRO A 27 -3.19 12.52 2.81
CA PRO A 27 -4.05 11.34 2.82
C PRO A 27 -4.44 10.89 1.41
N VAL A 28 -4.79 11.84 0.53
CA VAL A 28 -5.10 11.53 -0.89
C VAL A 28 -3.89 11.00 -1.65
N PHE A 29 -2.69 11.51 -1.34
CA PHE A 29 -1.45 10.95 -1.86
C PHE A 29 -1.27 9.48 -1.44
N LEU A 30 -1.49 9.16 -0.16
CA LEU A 30 -1.42 7.76 0.30
C LEU A 30 -2.49 6.88 -0.38
N SER A 31 -3.72 7.37 -0.55
CA SER A 31 -4.76 6.69 -1.35
C SER A 31 -4.30 6.36 -2.78
N GLY A 32 -3.54 7.26 -3.41
CA GLY A 32 -2.93 7.00 -4.71
C GLY A 32 -1.86 5.89 -4.69
N LEU A 33 -1.09 5.79 -3.61
CA LEU A 33 -0.15 4.68 -3.42
C LEU A 33 -0.92 3.35 -3.26
N GLU A 34 -2.03 3.33 -2.53
CA GLU A 34 -2.84 2.11 -2.39
C GLU A 34 -3.42 1.65 -3.73
N ARG A 35 -3.90 2.57 -4.58
CA ARG A 35 -4.32 2.21 -5.95
C ARG A 35 -3.18 1.60 -6.77
N SER A 36 -1.95 2.08 -6.55
CA SER A 36 -0.76 1.53 -7.22
C SER A 36 -0.38 0.15 -6.69
N ALA A 37 -0.59 -0.12 -5.40
CA ALA A 37 -0.44 -1.45 -4.79
C ALA A 37 -1.51 -2.42 -5.31
N ALA A 38 -2.76 -1.97 -5.41
CA ALA A 38 -3.85 -2.74 -6.01
C ALA A 38 -3.51 -3.20 -7.43
N GLU A 39 -3.02 -2.26 -8.25
CA GLU A 39 -2.60 -2.55 -9.62
C GLU A 39 -1.44 -3.55 -9.67
N ARG A 40 -0.51 -3.44 -8.72
CA ARG A 40 0.60 -4.40 -8.64
C ARG A 40 0.12 -5.81 -8.30
N TYR A 41 -0.83 -5.96 -7.37
CA TYR A 41 -1.46 -7.24 -7.09
C TYR A 41 -2.17 -7.84 -8.31
N ARG A 42 -2.87 -7.04 -9.12
CA ARG A 42 -3.48 -7.53 -10.37
C ARG A 42 -2.44 -8.06 -11.34
N GLN A 43 -1.31 -7.37 -11.48
CA GLN A 43 -0.21 -7.82 -12.35
C GLN A 43 0.44 -9.12 -11.84
N TRP A 44 0.57 -9.30 -10.53
CA TRP A 44 1.04 -10.57 -9.97
C TRP A 44 0.03 -11.70 -10.15
N ALA A 45 -1.28 -11.42 -10.07
CA ALA A 45 -2.32 -12.41 -10.34
C ALA A 45 -2.25 -12.96 -11.77
N GLU A 46 -1.86 -12.13 -12.74
CA GLU A 46 -1.61 -12.58 -14.13
C GLU A 46 -0.34 -13.45 -14.24
N GLN A 47 0.70 -13.13 -13.48
CA GLN A 47 1.98 -13.85 -13.50
C GLN A 47 1.94 -15.17 -12.72
N LEU A 48 1.06 -15.25 -11.71
CA LEU A 48 0.92 -16.36 -10.78
C LEU A 48 -0.56 -16.81 -10.75
N PRO A 49 -1.07 -17.40 -11.85
CA PRO A 49 -2.49 -17.72 -12.00
C PRO A 49 -3.00 -18.73 -10.97
N GLU A 50 -2.11 -19.53 -10.37
CA GLU A 50 -2.43 -20.47 -9.29
C GLU A 50 -2.84 -19.78 -7.97
N TYR A 51 -2.49 -18.49 -7.80
CA TYR A 51 -2.82 -17.66 -6.63
C TYR A 51 -3.66 -16.44 -6.99
N ALA A 52 -4.29 -16.44 -8.17
CA ALA A 52 -4.96 -15.26 -8.70
C ALA A 52 -6.10 -14.79 -7.78
N ASP A 53 -6.86 -15.71 -7.18
CA ASP A 53 -8.00 -15.35 -6.32
C ASP A 53 -7.56 -14.63 -5.04
N GLU A 54 -6.50 -15.11 -4.40
CA GLU A 54 -5.88 -14.50 -3.22
C GLU A 54 -5.33 -13.11 -3.55
N LEU A 55 -4.57 -13.00 -4.65
CA LEU A 55 -3.93 -11.75 -5.07
C LEU A 55 -4.96 -10.70 -5.50
N LEU A 56 -6.01 -11.10 -6.23
CA LEU A 56 -7.14 -10.22 -6.54
C LEU A 56 -7.94 -9.85 -5.29
N GLY A 57 -7.92 -10.70 -4.26
CA GLY A 57 -8.41 -10.38 -2.92
C GLY A 57 -7.66 -9.23 -2.29
N CYS A 58 -6.32 -9.28 -2.28
CA CYS A 58 -5.49 -8.17 -1.82
C CYS A 58 -5.73 -6.90 -2.64
N ALA A 59 -5.78 -6.99 -3.98
CA ALA A 59 -6.06 -5.84 -4.83
C ALA A 59 -7.36 -5.12 -4.46
N ARG A 60 -8.43 -5.86 -4.14
CA ARG A 60 -9.71 -5.27 -3.69
C ARG A 60 -9.60 -4.58 -2.33
N ARG A 61 -8.77 -5.10 -1.42
CA ARG A 61 -8.54 -4.44 -0.12
C ARG A 61 -7.80 -3.12 -0.30
N GLU A 62 -6.81 -3.09 -1.18
CA GLU A 62 -6.08 -1.85 -1.51
C GLU A 62 -6.99 -0.80 -2.17
N ASP A 63 -7.86 -1.22 -3.11
CA ASP A 63 -8.88 -0.32 -3.68
C ASP A 63 -9.82 0.21 -2.58
N GLU A 64 -10.27 -0.65 -1.66
CA GLU A 64 -11.14 -0.27 -0.55
C GLU A 64 -10.47 0.75 0.38
N ILE A 65 -9.19 0.57 0.72
CA ILE A 65 -8.43 1.55 1.52
C ILE A 65 -8.37 2.88 0.76
N ALA A 66 -8.05 2.85 -0.53
CA ALA A 66 -7.98 4.05 -1.35
C ALA A 66 -9.31 4.81 -1.37
N GLU A 67 -10.44 4.11 -1.50
CA GLU A 67 -11.79 4.68 -1.46
C GLU A 67 -12.11 5.28 -0.09
N LEU A 68 -11.88 4.54 1.00
CA LEU A 68 -12.11 5.01 2.37
C LEU A 68 -11.34 6.30 2.67
N VAL A 69 -10.07 6.37 2.27
CA VAL A 69 -9.22 7.55 2.50
C VAL A 69 -9.67 8.73 1.65
N ALA A 70 -10.03 8.50 0.38
CA ALA A 70 -10.52 9.57 -0.50
C ALA A 70 -11.84 10.17 0.00
N ASP A 71 -12.74 9.34 0.56
CA ASP A 71 -14.01 9.78 1.13
C ASP A 71 -13.83 10.54 2.45
N LEU A 72 -12.88 10.11 3.29
CA LEU A 72 -12.59 10.78 4.57
C LEU A 72 -11.92 12.15 4.40
N PHE A 73 -11.04 12.29 3.41
CA PHE A 73 -10.19 13.46 3.23
C PHE A 73 -10.40 14.09 1.84
N PRO A 74 -11.57 14.69 1.57
CA PRO A 74 -11.81 15.37 0.32
C PRO A 74 -10.89 16.59 0.20
N VAL A 75 -10.28 16.76 -0.98
CA VAL A 75 -9.38 17.88 -1.28
C VAL A 75 -9.91 18.73 -2.44
N SER A 76 -9.40 19.95 -2.56
CA SER A 76 -9.70 20.80 -3.71
C SER A 76 -9.11 20.23 -5.01
N ALA A 77 -9.64 20.63 -6.16
CA ALA A 77 -9.10 20.22 -7.46
C ALA A 77 -7.63 20.65 -7.66
N GLU A 78 -7.23 21.76 -7.05
CA GLU A 78 -5.83 22.24 -7.09
C GLU A 78 -4.90 21.32 -6.29
N LEU A 79 -5.32 20.88 -5.10
CA LEU A 79 -4.57 19.91 -4.31
C LEU A 79 -4.53 18.52 -4.98
N GLN A 80 -5.64 18.10 -5.59
CA GLN A 80 -5.68 16.86 -6.36
C GLN A 80 -4.68 16.89 -7.52
N GLN A 81 -4.60 18.00 -8.26
CA GLN A 81 -3.63 18.15 -9.35
C GLN A 81 -2.19 18.02 -8.85
N GLN A 82 -1.86 18.61 -7.70
CA GLN A 82 -0.51 18.47 -7.12
C GLN A 82 -0.18 17.02 -6.74
N VAL A 83 -1.17 16.28 -6.22
CA VAL A 83 -1.01 14.84 -5.96
C VAL A 83 -0.78 14.08 -7.27
N ASP A 84 -1.60 14.32 -8.28
CA ASP A 84 -1.52 13.66 -9.58
C ASP A 84 -0.16 13.91 -10.28
N GLU A 85 0.40 15.12 -10.13
CA GLU A 85 1.72 15.48 -10.66
C GLU A 85 2.86 14.78 -9.89
N ALA A 86 2.74 14.61 -8.58
CA ALA A 86 3.77 13.97 -7.74
C ALA A 86 3.73 12.43 -7.78
N MET A 87 2.56 11.83 -8.03
CA MET A 87 2.32 10.39 -7.92
C MET A 87 3.22 9.52 -8.80
N PRO A 88 3.41 9.81 -10.11
CA PRO A 88 4.13 8.88 -11.00
C PRO A 88 5.57 8.61 -10.56
N ALA A 89 6.27 9.63 -10.06
CA ALA A 89 7.64 9.48 -9.59
C ALA A 89 7.73 8.64 -8.31
N ALA A 90 6.76 8.78 -7.42
CA ALA A 90 6.68 7.98 -6.19
C ALA A 90 6.39 6.51 -6.48
N VAL A 91 5.42 6.24 -7.38
CA VAL A 91 5.09 4.87 -7.82
C VAL A 91 6.29 4.23 -8.53
N ALA A 92 7.01 4.97 -9.38
CA ALA A 92 8.21 4.46 -10.02
C ALA A 92 9.29 4.06 -8.99
N LEU A 93 9.57 4.93 -8.00
CA LEU A 93 10.51 4.63 -6.92
C LEU A 93 10.08 3.42 -6.09
N TYR A 94 8.78 3.30 -5.82
CA TYR A 94 8.22 2.13 -5.14
C TYR A 94 8.46 0.86 -5.97
N TYR A 95 8.17 0.89 -7.28
CA TYR A 95 8.30 -0.26 -8.18
C TYR A 95 9.75 -0.69 -8.42
N GLU A 96 10.70 0.24 -8.36
CA GLU A 96 12.14 -0.05 -8.44
C GLU A 96 12.62 -1.00 -7.34
N VAL A 97 11.99 -1.00 -6.16
CA VAL A 97 12.31 -1.94 -5.08
C VAL A 97 12.01 -3.39 -5.50
N PHE A 98 10.94 -3.60 -6.25
CA PHE A 98 10.48 -4.94 -6.63
C PHE A 98 11.19 -5.46 -7.88
N ALA A 99 11.54 -4.58 -8.81
CA ALA A 99 12.04 -4.91 -10.14
C ALA A 99 13.19 -5.95 -10.20
N PRO A 100 14.16 -5.98 -9.27
CA PRO A 100 15.26 -6.95 -9.30
C PRO A 100 14.86 -8.37 -8.88
N HIS A 101 13.68 -8.55 -8.30
CA HIS A 101 13.28 -9.78 -7.62
C HIS A 101 12.30 -10.62 -8.44
N PRO A 102 12.28 -11.96 -8.29
CA PRO A 102 11.23 -12.79 -8.88
C PRO A 102 9.87 -12.55 -8.20
N PRO A 103 8.73 -12.86 -8.85
CA PRO A 103 7.40 -12.54 -8.35
C PRO A 103 7.13 -12.93 -6.89
N LEU A 104 7.52 -14.13 -6.45
CA LEU A 104 7.32 -14.57 -5.05
C LEU A 104 8.10 -13.71 -4.04
N HIS A 105 9.32 -13.28 -4.38
CA HIS A 105 10.10 -12.38 -3.52
C HIS A 105 9.51 -10.96 -3.51
N GLN A 106 8.93 -10.53 -4.64
CA GLN A 106 8.22 -9.26 -4.70
C GLN A 106 6.97 -9.28 -3.82
N LEU A 107 6.21 -10.39 -3.82
CA LEU A 107 5.08 -10.58 -2.92
C LEU A 107 5.51 -10.53 -1.45
N TYR A 108 6.65 -11.14 -1.10
CA TYR A 108 7.19 -11.00 0.25
C TYR A 108 7.46 -9.53 0.60
N LEU A 109 8.14 -8.78 -0.27
CA LEU A 109 8.40 -7.36 -0.05
C LEU A 109 7.11 -6.55 0.08
N GLN A 110 6.09 -6.85 -0.73
CA GLN A 110 4.78 -6.20 -0.63
C GLN A 110 4.16 -6.51 0.73
N SER A 111 4.14 -7.77 1.17
CA SER A 111 3.58 -8.14 2.48
C SER A 111 4.24 -7.39 3.65
N GLU A 112 5.50 -7.01 3.51
CA GLU A 112 6.22 -6.20 4.50
C GLU A 112 5.97 -4.69 4.33
N ALA A 113 5.77 -4.22 3.09
CA ALA A 113 5.32 -2.87 2.80
C ALA A 113 3.93 -2.60 3.42
N GLU A 114 3.01 -3.57 3.31
CA GLU A 114 1.66 -3.52 3.90
C GLU A 114 1.71 -3.35 5.43
N LEU A 115 2.63 -4.04 6.10
CA LEU A 115 2.80 -3.86 7.55
C LEU A 115 3.32 -2.46 7.88
N GLN A 116 4.13 -1.84 7.01
CA GLN A 116 4.58 -0.47 7.18
C GLN A 116 3.44 0.53 6.85
N GLY A 117 2.61 0.28 5.82
CA GLY A 117 1.41 1.04 5.48
C GLY A 117 0.41 1.06 6.65
N ALA A 118 0.13 -0.12 7.23
CA ALA A 118 -0.65 -0.25 8.45
C ALA A 118 -0.16 0.65 9.61
N MET A 119 1.16 0.83 9.76
CA MET A 119 1.71 1.72 10.79
C MET A 119 1.50 3.20 10.48
N ALA A 120 1.45 3.59 9.20
CA ALA A 120 1.08 4.95 8.81
C ALA A 120 -0.37 5.26 9.22
N TRP A 121 -1.29 4.32 8.98
CA TRP A 121 -2.70 4.46 9.37
C TRP A 121 -2.90 4.53 10.88
N VAL A 122 -2.19 3.70 11.66
CA VAL A 122 -2.18 3.80 13.12
C VAL A 122 -1.73 5.19 13.58
N GLY A 123 -0.64 5.71 13.04
CA GLY A 123 -0.14 7.04 13.40
C GLY A 123 -1.13 8.16 13.08
N MET A 124 -1.85 8.06 11.95
CA MET A 124 -2.93 8.99 11.62
C MET A 124 -4.13 8.86 12.57
N ALA A 125 -4.53 7.64 12.91
CA ALA A 125 -5.64 7.37 13.81
C ALA A 125 -5.40 7.93 15.23
N GLU A 126 -4.16 7.88 15.72
CA GLU A 126 -3.74 8.46 17.00
C GLU A 126 -3.81 10.00 17.01
N ALA A 127 -3.66 10.64 15.85
CA ALA A 127 -3.66 12.09 15.72
C ALA A 127 -5.07 12.70 15.57
N VAL A 128 -6.10 11.90 15.27
CA VAL A 128 -7.47 12.39 15.07
C VAL A 128 -8.34 12.25 16.33
N THR A 129 -9.18 13.26 16.57
CA THR A 129 -10.13 13.26 17.70
C THR A 129 -11.50 12.69 17.35
N ASP A 130 -11.89 12.74 16.07
CA ASP A 130 -13.16 12.22 15.58
C ASP A 130 -13.20 10.69 15.55
N ASP A 131 -14.17 10.10 16.25
CA ASP A 131 -14.27 8.65 16.43
C ASP A 131 -14.60 7.92 15.13
N ALA A 132 -15.39 8.52 14.24
CA ALA A 132 -15.75 7.92 12.96
C ALA A 132 -14.55 7.86 12.01
N THR A 133 -13.77 8.95 11.95
CA THR A 133 -12.50 9.02 11.22
C THR A 133 -11.50 8.01 11.78
N ARG A 134 -11.35 7.95 13.12
CA ARG A 134 -10.47 6.97 13.77
C ARG A 134 -10.84 5.54 13.41
N SER A 135 -12.12 5.17 13.55
CA SER A 135 -12.61 3.83 13.23
C SER A 135 -12.37 3.44 11.77
N THR A 136 -12.45 4.41 10.86
CA THR A 136 -12.19 4.17 9.44
C THR A 136 -10.69 3.94 9.17
N LEU A 137 -9.80 4.72 9.81
CA LEU A 137 -8.35 4.49 9.72
C LEU A 137 -7.91 3.16 10.38
N GLU A 138 -8.58 2.74 11.45
CA GLU A 138 -8.41 1.41 12.04
C GLU A 138 -8.84 0.30 11.08
N ARG A 139 -9.88 0.52 10.28
CA ARG A 139 -10.27 -0.41 9.21
C ARG A 139 -9.19 -0.49 8.13
N CYS A 140 -8.62 0.63 7.69
CA CYS A 140 -7.48 0.62 6.75
C CYS A 140 -6.32 -0.22 7.29
N THR A 141 -5.96 -0.02 8.57
CA THR A 141 -4.94 -0.81 9.27
C THR A 141 -5.24 -2.32 9.25
N ALA A 142 -6.50 -2.70 9.42
CA ALA A 142 -6.90 -4.11 9.42
C ALA A 142 -6.80 -4.75 8.03
N LEU A 143 -7.20 -4.02 6.99
CA LEU A 143 -7.15 -4.47 5.59
C LEU A 143 -5.71 -4.76 5.13
N GLU A 144 -4.78 -3.84 5.37
CA GLU A 144 -3.35 -4.01 5.08
C GLU A 144 -2.75 -5.25 5.76
N ARG A 145 -3.06 -5.43 7.05
CA ARG A 145 -2.60 -6.59 7.82
C ARG A 145 -3.18 -7.89 7.27
N GLU A 146 -4.44 -7.86 6.82
CA GLU A 146 -5.06 -9.02 6.18
C GLU A 146 -4.37 -9.37 4.85
N SER A 147 -4.10 -8.38 3.99
CA SER A 147 -3.31 -8.55 2.75
C SER A 147 -1.93 -9.17 3.07
N SER A 148 -1.22 -8.64 4.07
CA SER A 148 0.08 -9.18 4.52
C SER A 148 -0.02 -10.65 4.97
N VAL A 149 -1.05 -11.01 5.76
CA VAL A 149 -1.26 -12.39 6.23
C VAL A 149 -1.54 -13.33 5.08
N VAL A 150 -2.42 -12.95 4.15
CA VAL A 150 -2.77 -13.76 2.98
C VAL A 150 -1.51 -14.06 2.15
N VAL A 151 -0.71 -13.03 1.86
CA VAL A 151 0.51 -13.20 1.06
C VAL A 151 1.53 -14.08 1.78
N LYS A 152 1.69 -13.94 3.10
CA LYS A 152 2.61 -14.79 3.86
C LYS A 152 2.17 -16.25 3.88
N GLN A 153 0.87 -16.51 4.03
CA GLN A 153 0.33 -17.87 3.97
C GLN A 153 0.54 -18.52 2.59
N LEU A 154 0.37 -17.73 1.51
CA LEU A 154 0.70 -18.16 0.16
C LEU A 154 2.18 -18.56 0.08
N LEU A 155 3.09 -17.71 0.56
CA LEU A 155 4.53 -17.96 0.50
C LEU A 155 4.96 -19.17 1.34
N ASP A 156 4.37 -19.38 2.52
CA ASP A 156 4.65 -20.56 3.35
C ASP A 156 4.28 -21.88 2.65
N GLY A 157 3.23 -21.87 1.82
CA GLY A 157 2.83 -23.01 1.00
C GLY A 157 3.75 -23.32 -0.19
N VAL A 158 4.67 -22.40 -0.52
CA VAL A 158 5.55 -22.48 -1.71
C VAL A 158 7.02 -22.62 -1.35
N LEU A 159 7.46 -21.95 -0.28
CA LEU A 159 8.85 -21.91 0.17
C LEU A 159 9.18 -23.01 1.20
N THR A 160 8.30 -24.01 1.36
CA THR A 160 8.50 -25.21 2.20
C THR A 160 9.18 -26.34 1.43
#